data_AF-A0A2V6L7N9-F1
#
_entry.id   AF-A0A2V6L7N9-F1
#
_cell.length_a   1.000
_cell.length_b   1.000
_cell.length_c   1.000
_cell.angle_alpha   90.00
_cell.angle_beta   90.00
_cell.angle_gamma   90.00
#
_symmetry.space_group_name_H-M   'P 1'
#
loop_
_entity.id
_entity.type
_entity.pdbx_description
1 polymer ?
#
loop_
_entity_poly.entity_id
_entity_poly.type
_entity_poly.pdbx_seq_one_letter_code
_entity_poly.pdbx_strand_id
1 'polypeptide(L)' 'LQRRLATAGYYYGAIDGIMGPQTRRAIRAYERAYGALSMR' A
#
# COMPACT_ATOMS: atom_id res chain seq x y z
N LEU A 1 -6.02 -7.12 -0.59
CA LEU A 1 -5.35 -5.82 -0.34
C LEU A 1 -3.84 -5.88 -0.58
N GLN A 2 -3.08 -6.66 0.18
CA GLN A 2 -1.61 -6.79 0.05
C GLN A 2 -1.14 -7.05 -1.40
N ARG A 3 -1.77 -7.98 -2.14
CA ARG A 3 -1.46 -8.21 -3.58
C ARG A 3 -1.55 -6.94 -4.42
N ARG A 4 -2.63 -6.17 -4.27
CA ARG A 4 -2.83 -4.91 -5.02
C ARG A 4 -1.76 -3.88 -4.65
N LEU A 5 -1.45 -3.76 -3.35
CA LEU A 5 -0.39 -2.87 -2.89
C LEU A 5 1.00 -3.30 -3.41
N ALA A 6 1.25 -4.59 -3.54
CA ALA A 6 2.50 -5.13 -4.10
C ALA A 6 2.61 -4.84 -5.59
N THR A 7 1.54 -5.10 -6.36
CA THR A 7 1.45 -4.76 -7.78
C THR A 7 1.64 -3.26 -8.02
N ALA A 8 1.12 -2.42 -7.12
CA ALA A 8 1.30 -0.98 -7.19
C ALA A 8 2.67 -0.48 -6.67
N GLY A 9 3.56 -1.38 -6.21
CA GLY A 9 4.92 -1.02 -5.77
C GLY A 9 5.01 -0.47 -4.33
N TYR A 10 3.96 -0.62 -3.52
CA TYR A 10 3.92 -0.10 -2.15
C TYR A 10 4.12 -1.18 -1.07
N TYR A 11 4.04 -2.47 -1.41
CA TYR A 11 4.17 -3.57 -0.45
C TYR A 11 5.15 -4.65 -0.93
N TYR A 12 6.08 -5.03 -0.05
CA TYR A 12 7.18 -5.98 -0.34
C TYR A 12 7.26 -7.14 0.67
N GLY A 13 6.27 -7.26 1.57
CA GLY A 13 6.20 -8.34 2.56
C GLY A 13 5.44 -9.57 2.05
N ALA A 14 5.25 -10.55 2.93
CA ALA A 14 4.49 -11.76 2.64
C ALA A 14 3.00 -11.45 2.37
N ILE A 15 2.41 -12.13 1.39
CA ILE A 15 0.98 -12.03 1.09
C ILE A 15 0.24 -13.08 1.92
N ASP A 16 0.13 -12.80 3.21
CA ASP A 16 -0.38 -13.71 4.25
C ASP A 16 -1.79 -13.34 4.75
N GLY A 17 -2.33 -12.19 4.34
CA GLY A 17 -3.62 -11.68 4.80
C GLY A 17 -3.56 -10.95 6.15
N ILE A 18 -2.41 -10.91 6.82
CA ILE A 18 -2.25 -10.24 8.12
C ILE A 18 -2.10 -8.74 7.92
N MET A 19 -2.98 -7.97 8.56
CA MET A 19 -2.88 -6.50 8.59
C MET A 19 -1.81 -6.04 9.58
N GLY A 20 -0.54 -6.36 9.32
CA GLY A 20 0.60 -6.01 10.16
C GLY A 20 1.14 -4.59 9.93
N PRO A 21 2.21 -4.20 10.64
CA PRO A 21 2.84 -2.88 10.48
C PRO A 21 3.25 -2.57 9.03
N GLN A 22 3.77 -3.56 8.30
CA GLN A 22 4.18 -3.39 6.90
C GLN A 22 2.99 -3.10 5.98
N THR A 23 1.88 -3.81 6.15
CA THR A 23 0.66 -3.60 5.36
C THR A 23 0.06 -2.22 5.64
N ARG A 24 -0.01 -1.80 6.91
CA ARG A 24 -0.47 -0.44 7.27
C ARG A 24 0.42 0.66 6.70
N ARG A 25 1.74 0.47 6.69
CA ARG A 25 2.67 1.42 6.06
C ARG A 25 2.42 1.53 4.55
N ALA A 26 2.24 0.40 3.87
CA ALA A 26 1.96 0.36 2.43
C ALA A 26 0.65 1.08 2.08
N ILE A 27 -0.41 0.87 2.88
CA ILE A 27 -1.70 1.58 2.71
C ILE A 27 -1.50 3.09 2.77
N ARG A 28 -0.82 3.60 3.81
CA ARG A 28 -0.58 5.05 3.94
C ARG A 28 0.27 5.62 2.80
N ALA A 29 1.24 4.87 2.31
CA ALA A 29 2.07 5.31 1.19
C ALA A 29 1.25 5.37 -0.12
N TYR A 30 0.42 4.37 -0.36
CA TYR A 30 -0.52 4.34 -1.49
C TYR A 30 -1.52 5.50 -1.40
N GLU A 31 -2.17 5.71 -0.27
CA GLU A 31 -3.15 6.80 -0.08
C GLU A 31 -2.54 8.19 -0.29
N ARG A 32 -1.33 8.43 0.21
CA ARG A 32 -0.61 9.70 -0.02
C ARG A 32 -0.32 9.95 -1.49
N ALA A 33 0.07 8.92 -2.24
CA ALA A 33 0.35 9.05 -3.65
C ALA A 33 -0.93 9.36 -4.47
N TYR A 34 -2.05 8.72 -4.13
CA TYR A 34 -3.33 8.99 -4.79
C TYR A 34 -3.91 10.35 -4.40
N GLY A 35 -3.73 10.78 -3.15
CA GLY A 35 -4.09 12.15 -2.73
C GLY A 35 -3.28 13.21 -3.47
N ALA A 36 -1.99 12.98 -3.71
CA ALA A 36 -1.15 13.88 -4.49
C ALA A 36 -1.51 13.89 -5.99
N LEU A 37 -1.95 12.75 -6.55
CA LEU A 37 -2.38 12.66 -7.95
C LEU A 37 -3.74 13.33 -8.19
N SER A 38 -4.65 13.33 -7.20
CA SER A 38 -5.97 13.96 -7.30
C SER A 38 -5.94 15.49 -7.18
N MET A 39 -4.82 16.07 -6.73
CA MET A 39 -4.66 17.52 -6.51
C MET A 39 -3.94 18.21 -7.69
N ARG A 40 -3.75 17.51 -8.80
CA ARG A 40 -3.05 17.95 -9.99
C ARG A 40 -3.98 17.89 -11.20
#